data_AF-A0AAV2YPK9-F1
#
_entry.id   AF-A0AAV2YPK9-F1
#
_cell.length_a   1.000
_cell.length_b   1.000
_cell.length_c   1.000
_cell.angle_alpha   90.00
_cell.angle_beta   90.00
_cell.angle_gamma   90.00
#
_symmetry.space_group_name_H-M   'P 1'
#
loop_
_entity.id
_entity.type
_entity.pdbx_description
1 polymer ?
#
loop_
_entity_poly.entity_id
_entity_poly.type
_entity_poly.pdbx_seq_one_letter_code
_entity_poly.pdbx_strand_id
1 'polypeptide(L)' 'VVAVGYGADAASGNAYFKIKNSWGTNWGANGYIYLSRSGSTCGVVNTQAVYPVV' A
#
# COMPACT_ATOMS: atom_id res chain seq x y z
N VAL A 1 9.04 -3.15 1.93
CA VAL A 1 8.10 -2.00 1.81
C VAL A 1 7.24 -1.90 3.06
N VAL A 2 6.55 -0.79 3.32
CA VAL A 2 5.74 -0.61 4.54
C VAL A 2 4.38 -0.02 4.20
N ALA A 3 3.29 -0.65 4.64
CA ALA A 3 1.97 -0.05 4.58
C ALA A 3 1.88 1.06 5.63
N VAL A 4 1.54 2.27 5.20
CA VAL A 4 1.47 3.46 6.06
C VAL A 4 0.04 4.02 6.18
N GLY A 5 -0.91 3.40 5.49
CA GLY A 5 -2.30 3.78 5.53
C GLY A 5 -3.14 3.03 4.51
N TYR A 6 -4.42 3.36 4.47
CA TYR A 6 -5.40 2.85 3.51
C TYR A 6 -6.46 3.92 3.24
N GLY A 7 -7.21 3.74 2.17
CA GLY A 7 -8.30 4.64 1.83
C GLY A 7 -9.22 4.03 0.78
N ALA A 8 -10.16 4.85 0.30
CA ALA A 8 -10.94 4.57 -0.88
C ALA A 8 -10.88 5.80 -1.79
N ASP A 9 -10.78 5.56 -3.09
CA ASP A 9 -10.89 6.62 -4.07
C ASP A 9 -12.32 7.19 -4.08
N ALA A 10 -12.46 8.51 -3.99
CA ALA A 10 -13.77 9.14 -3.85
C ALA A 10 -14.63 9.07 -5.12
N ALA A 11 -14.00 8.96 -6.30
CA ALA A 11 -14.70 8.91 -7.57
C ALA A 11 -15.15 7.48 -7.93
N SER A 12 -14.28 6.50 -7.73
CA SER A 12 -14.52 5.10 -8.11
C SER A 12 -14.97 4.20 -6.95
N GLY A 13 -14.84 4.65 -5.70
CA GLY A 13 -15.11 3.84 -4.50
C GLY A 13 -14.08 2.74 -4.24
N ASN A 14 -13.03 2.62 -5.06
CA ASN A 14 -12.07 1.54 -4.98
C ASN A 14 -11.15 1.69 -3.76
N ALA A 15 -11.15 0.68 -2.91
CA ALA A 15 -10.32 0.64 -1.71
C ALA A 15 -8.85 0.33 -2.03
N TYR A 16 -7.92 1.02 -1.37
CA TYR A 16 -6.48 0.86 -1.58
C TYR A 16 -5.67 0.85 -0.28
N PHE A 17 -4.48 0.27 -0.33
CA PHE A 17 -3.39 0.46 0.63
C PHE A 17 -2.42 1.51 0.11
N LYS A 18 -1.98 2.41 0.99
CA LYS A 18 -0.86 3.31 0.72
C LYS A 18 0.42 2.70 1.27
N ILE A 19 1.37 2.43 0.39
CA ILE A 19 2.61 1.73 0.72
C ILE A 19 3.80 2.65 0.43
N LYS A 20 4.65 2.86 1.44
CA LYS A 20 5.94 3.53 1.28
C LYS A 20 6.96 2.55 0.73
N ASN A 21 7.61 2.94 -0.37
CA ASN A 21 8.70 2.20 -0.97
C ASN A 21 10.07 2.82 -0.61
N SER A 22 11.15 2.12 -0.93
CA SER A 22 12.54 2.50 -0.65
C SER A 22 13.37 2.70 -1.91
N TRP A 23 12.75 3.09 -3.03
CA TRP A 23 13.40 3.30 -4.34
C TRP A 23 13.54 4.78 -4.72
N GLY A 24 13.59 5.67 -3.72
CA GLY A 24 13.66 7.11 -3.90
C GLY A 24 12.30 7.76 -4.20
N THR A 25 12.25 9.09 -4.12
CA THR A 25 11.02 9.89 -4.30
C THR A 25 10.60 10.00 -5.77
N ASN A 26 11.53 9.83 -6.70
CA ASN A 26 11.25 9.88 -8.14
C ASN A 26 10.46 8.66 -8.64
N TRP A 27 10.34 7.61 -7.82
CA TRP A 27 9.57 6.42 -8.16
C TRP A 27 8.13 6.53 -7.67
N GLY A 28 7.18 6.09 -8.50
CA GLY A 28 5.76 6.05 -8.14
C GLY A 28 5.20 7.43 -7.81
N ALA A 29 4.30 7.50 -6.84
CA ALA A 29 3.74 8.75 -6.36
C ALA A 29 4.59 9.29 -5.19
N ASN A 30 5.67 10.01 -5.49
CA ASN A 30 6.60 10.56 -4.50
C ASN A 30 7.20 9.49 -3.55
N GLY A 31 7.55 8.32 -4.09
CA GLY A 31 8.08 7.17 -3.34
C GLY A 31 7.00 6.21 -2.81
N TYR A 32 5.74 6.42 -3.17
CA TYR A 32 4.61 5.59 -2.72
C TYR A 32 3.95 4.84 -3.87
N ILE A 33 3.28 3.74 -3.52
CA ILE A 33 2.34 3.03 -4.40
C ILE A 33 1.00 2.85 -3.69
N TYR A 34 -0.06 2.89 -4.49
CA TYR A 34 -1.43 2.59 -4.08
C TYR A 34 -1.82 1.24 -4.67
N LEU A 35 -2.02 0.25 -3.83
CA LEU A 35 -2.42 -1.10 -4.26
C LEU A 35 -3.88 -1.35 -3.93
N SER A 36 -4.59 -1.98 -4.86
CA SER A 36 -5.98 -2.39 -4.61
C SER A 36 -6.06 -3.30 -3.38
N ARG A 37 -7.02 -3.01 -2.51
CA ARG A 37 -7.38 -3.87 -1.37
C ARG A 37 -8.25 -5.05 -1.79
N SER A 38 -8.83 -5.02 -2.98
CA SER A 38 -9.55 -6.16 -3.53
C SER A 38 -8.56 -7.18 -4.12
N GLY A 39 -8.91 -8.46 -4.01
CA GLY A 39 -8.23 -9.54 -4.74
C GLY A 39 -6.80 -9.87 -4.29
N SER A 40 -6.38 -9.49 -3.09
CA SER A 40 -5.02 -9.75 -2.56
C SER A 40 -3.90 -9.42 -3.57
N THR A 41 -3.98 -8.22 -4.14
CA THR A 41 -3.01 -7.74 -5.13
C THR A 41 -1.58 -7.94 -4.64
N CYS A 42 -0.77 -8.63 -5.45
CA CYS A 42 0.64 -8.95 -5.16
C CYS A 42 0.89 -9.67 -3.82
N GLY A 43 -0.12 -10.35 -3.27
CA GLY A 43 -0.02 -11.09 -2.02
C GLY A 43 0.01 -10.22 -0.76
N VAL A 44 -0.22 -8.91 -0.86
CA VAL A 44 0.04 -7.95 0.23
C VAL A 44 -0.71 -8.24 1.55
N VAL A 45 -1.81 -8.97 1.49
CA VAL A 45 -2.62 -9.38 2.67
C VAL A 45 -2.42 -10.86 3.07
N ASN A 46 -1.76 -11.66 2.23
CA ASN A 46 -1.71 -13.12 2.38
C ASN A 46 -0.32 -13.67 2.73
N THR A 47 0.74 -12.86 2.66
CA THR A 47 2.13 -13.37 2.64
C THR A 47 3.05 -12.90 3.76
N GLN A 48 2.48 -12.52 4.93
CA GLN A 48 3.17 -12.15 6.19
C GLN A 48 3.40 -10.64 6.38
N ALA A 49 2.44 -9.98 7.03
CA ALA A 49 2.62 -8.63 7.57
C ALA A 49 3.19 -8.70 9.00
N VAL A 50 4.16 -7.85 9.33
CA VAL A 50 4.80 -7.79 10.65
C VAL A 50 4.92 -6.34 11.14
N TYR A 51 4.88 -6.15 12.45
CA TYR A 51 5.12 -4.88 13.12
C TYR A 51 5.84 -5.11 14.46
N PRO A 52 6.75 -4.22 14.88
CA PRO A 52 7.40 -4.32 16.19
C PRO A 52 6.45 -3.87 17.31
N VAL A 53 6.62 -4.43 18.51
CA VAL A 53 5.96 -3.97 19.75
C VAL A 53 7.00 -3.20 20.58
N VAL A 54 6.57 -2.11 21.21
CA VAL A 54 7.42 -1.21 22.02
C VAL A 54 7.21 -1.47 23.50
#